data_AF-A0A7C3RE41-F1
#
_entry.id   AF-A0A7C3RE41-F1
#
_cell.length_a   1.000
_cell.length_b   1.000
_cell.length_c   1.000
_cell.angle_alpha   90.00
_cell.angle_beta   90.00
_cell.angle_gamma   90.00
#
_symmetry.space_group_name_H-M   'P 1'
#
loop_
_entity.id
_entity.type
_entity.pdbx_description
1 polymer ?
#
loop_
_entity_poly.entity_id
_entity_poly.type
_entity_poly.pdbx_seq_one_letter_code
_entity_poly.pdbx_strand_id
1 'polypeptide(L)'
;MKYKIVRIELKNDDEVILYLKSVSRKPGVMTRADFSDPVKIIEFGLQMGMDLAKRIEELMQFDAFITVPFEYYSMNELKVGDTVEVDVRLAER
;
A
#
# COMPACT_ATOMS: atom_id res chain seq x y z
N MET A 1 12.32 -2.90 8.77
CA MET A 1 11.36 -1.76 8.77
C MET A 1 9.97 -2.25 9.14
N LYS A 2 9.18 -1.53 9.95
CA LYS A 2 7.86 -2.00 10.41
C LYS A 2 6.69 -1.44 9.61
N TYR A 3 5.83 -2.32 9.14
CA TYR A 3 4.63 -1.99 8.37
C TYR A 3 3.41 -2.70 8.94
N LYS A 4 2.24 -2.08 8.79
CA LYS A 4 0.94 -2.68 9.08
C LYS A 4 0.31 -3.17 7.79
N ILE A 5 -0.19 -4.41 7.78
CA ILE A 5 -0.99 -4.94 6.67
C ILE A 5 -2.33 -4.22 6.67
N VAL A 6 -2.68 -3.59 5.55
CA VAL A 6 -3.93 -2.82 5.41
C VAL A 6 -4.88 -3.40 4.37
N ARG A 7 -4.36 -4.20 3.43
CA ARG A 7 -5.16 -4.96 2.47
C ARG A 7 -4.39 -6.21 2.06
N ILE A 8 -5.12 -7.27 1.78
CA ILE A 8 -4.62 -8.53 1.26
C ILE A 8 -5.42 -8.84 0.00
N GLU A 9 -4.74 -9.24 -1.07
CA GLU A 9 -5.35 -9.58 -2.35
C GLU A 9 -4.81 -10.91 -2.87
N LEU A 10 -5.70 -11.82 -3.21
CA LEU A 10 -5.37 -13.04 -3.93
C LEU A 10 -5.18 -12.69 -5.40
N LYS A 11 -3.94 -12.76 -5.87
CA LYS A 11 -3.62 -12.45 -7.26
C LYS A 11 -3.89 -13.67 -8.15
N ASN A 12 -3.56 -14.86 -7.64
CA ASN A 12 -3.72 -16.17 -8.27
C ASN A 12 -3.59 -17.24 -7.17
N ASP A 13 -3.83 -18.51 -7.49
CA ASP A 13 -3.89 -19.60 -6.49
C ASP A 13 -2.59 -19.76 -5.67
N ASP A 14 -1.45 -19.32 -6.23
CA ASP A 14 -0.13 -19.47 -5.62
C ASP A 14 0.43 -18.18 -4.98
N GLU A 15 -0.15 -17.02 -5.28
CA GLU A 15 0.41 -15.71 -4.91
C GLU A 15 -0.59 -14.78 -4.21
N VAL A 16 -0.13 -14.16 -3.12
CA VAL A 16 -0.87 -13.18 -2.35
C VAL A 16 -0.11 -11.86 -2.34
N ILE A 17 -0.81 -10.76 -2.62
CA ILE A 17 -0.27 -9.40 -2.48
C ILE A 17 -0.68 -8.84 -1.12
N LEU A 18 0.31 -8.41 -0.34
CA LEU A 18 0.13 -7.71 0.92
C LEU A 18 0.39 -6.22 0.70
N TYR A 19 -0.62 -5.39 0.93
CA TYR A 19 -0.49 -3.93 0.91
C TYR A 19 -0.19 -3.43 2.32
N LEU A 20 0.82 -2.58 2.40
CA LEU A 20 1.52 -2.22 3.63
C LEU A 20 1.50 -0.72 3.88
N LYS A 21 1.36 -0.32 5.15
CA LYS A 21 1.47 1.07 5.61
C LYS A 21 2.53 1.19 6.69
N SER A 22 3.45 2.15 6.57
CA SER A 22 4.56 2.32 7.51
C SER A 22 4.03 2.68 8.89
N VAL A 23 4.48 1.98 9.92
CA VAL A 23 4.13 2.27 11.33
C VAL A 23 4.87 3.52 11.82
N SER A 24 5.96 3.90 11.15
CA SER A 24 6.90 4.93 11.60
C SER A 24 7.05 6.09 10.60
N ARG A 25 5.95 6.60 10.03
CA ARG A 25 6.02 7.86 9.27
C ARG A 25 6.29 9.02 10.24
N LYS A 26 7.55 9.47 10.33
CA LYS A 26 7.78 10.93 10.40
C LYS A 26 7.16 11.52 9.13
N PRO A 27 6.47 12.67 9.19
CA PRO A 27 5.88 13.29 8.01
C PRO A 27 7.02 13.74 7.08
N GLY A 28 7.47 12.83 6.22
CA GLY A 28 8.37 13.11 5.12
C GLY A 28 7.61 14.00 4.15
N VAL A 29 8.24 15.11 3.79
CA VAL A 29 7.73 16.20 2.96
C VAL A 29 6.93 15.67 1.76
N MET A 30 5.61 15.64 1.91
CA MET A 30 4.69 15.61 0.79
C MET A 30 4.51 17.07 0.35
N THR A 31 4.72 17.35 -0.93
CA THR A 31 4.11 18.51 -1.57
C THR A 31 2.62 18.48 -1.21
N ARG A 32 2.16 19.51 -0.49
CA ARG A 32 0.81 19.65 0.05
C ARG A 32 -0.23 19.71 -1.08
N ALA A 33 -0.57 18.59 -1.69
CA ALA A 33 -1.90 18.42 -2.20
C ALA A 33 -2.76 18.08 -0.98
N ASP A 34 -3.51 19.07 -0.53
CA ASP A 34 -4.39 18.98 0.63
C ASP A 34 -5.65 18.21 0.23
N PHE A 35 -5.57 16.88 0.33
CA PHE A 35 -6.67 15.95 0.04
C PHE A 35 -7.63 15.78 1.23
N SER A 36 -7.58 16.66 2.24
CA SER A 36 -8.58 16.67 3.32
C SER A 36 -9.93 17.20 2.85
N ASP A 37 -9.95 17.89 1.70
CA ASP A 37 -11.14 18.48 1.11
C ASP A 37 -11.63 17.64 -0.09
N PRO A 38 -12.82 17.02 0.01
CA PRO A 38 -13.39 16.21 -1.07
C PRO A 38 -13.61 17.00 -2.37
N VAL A 39 -13.72 18.32 -2.32
CA VAL A 39 -13.87 19.16 -3.52
C VAL A 39 -12.60 19.17 -4.36
N LYS A 40 -11.42 19.23 -3.73
CA LYS A 40 -10.12 19.19 -4.44
C LYS A 40 -9.83 17.81 -5.05
N ILE A 41 -10.32 16.75 -4.42
CA ILE A 41 -10.25 15.39 -4.96
C ILE A 41 -11.08 15.30 -6.26
N ILE A 42 -12.28 15.89 -6.26
CA ILE A 42 -13.18 15.89 -7.42
C ILE A 42 -12.59 16.70 -8.58
N GLU A 43 -12.02 17.88 -8.32
CA GLU A 43 -11.37 18.70 -9.36
C GLU A 43 -10.15 18.01 -9.98
N PHE A 44 -9.34 17.35 -9.16
CA PHE A 44 -8.23 16.51 -9.63
C PHE A 44 -8.73 15.33 -10.48
N GLY A 45 -9.83 14.71 -10.06
CA GLY A 45 -10.51 13.64 -10.81
C GLY A 45 -11.08 14.07 -12.16
N LEU A 46 -11.61 15.29 -12.25
CA LEU A 46 -12.10 15.87 -13.50
C LEU A 46 -10.98 16.16 -14.49
N GLN A 47 -9.82 16.62 -14.00
CA GLN A 47 -8.70 17.01 -14.85
C GLN A 47 -7.88 15.81 -15.38
N MET A 48 -7.79 14.72 -14.60
CA MET A 48 -7.01 13.53 -14.95
C MET A 48 -7.86 12.35 -15.46
N GLY A 49 -9.18 12.46 -15.40
CA GLY A 49 -10.12 11.36 -15.64
C GLY A 49 -10.33 10.55 -14.35
N MET A 50 -11.60 10.34 -13.98
CA MET A 50 -11.98 9.77 -12.68
C MET A 50 -11.35 8.40 -12.39
N ASP A 51 -11.13 7.57 -13.42
CA ASP A 51 -10.52 6.25 -13.25
C ASP A 51 -9.02 6.33 -12.91
N LEU A 52 -8.29 7.30 -13.49
CA LEU A 52 -6.88 7.53 -13.19
C LEU A 52 -6.71 8.13 -11.80
N ALA A 53 -7.56 9.10 -11.43
CA ALA A 53 -7.53 9.71 -10.11
C ALA A 53 -7.86 8.71 -8.99
N LYS A 54 -8.85 7.83 -9.21
CA LYS A 54 -9.19 6.77 -8.25
C LYS A 54 -8.04 5.76 -8.08
N ARG A 55 -7.38 5.37 -9.17
CA ARG A 55 -6.18 4.50 -9.11
C ARG A 55 -5.02 5.18 -8.38
N ILE A 56 -4.81 6.48 -8.60
CA ILE A 56 -3.78 7.26 -7.90
C ILE A 56 -4.12 7.39 -6.42
N GLU A 57 -5.37 7.66 -6.06
CA GLU A 57 -5.85 7.70 -4.68
C GLU A 57 -5.61 6.35 -3.98
N GLU A 58 -5.98 5.24 -4.62
CA GLU A 58 -5.71 3.88 -4.13
C GLU A 58 -4.20 3.62 -3.96
N LEU A 59 -3.36 4.06 -4.91
CA LEU A 59 -1.90 3.95 -4.80
C LEU A 59 -1.31 4.83 -3.68
N MET A 60 -1.92 5.99 -3.41
CA MET A 60 -1.53 6.88 -2.32
C MET A 60 -1.95 6.37 -0.93
N GLN A 61 -2.87 5.40 -0.85
CA GLN A 61 -3.29 4.81 0.44
C GLN A 61 -2.24 3.89 1.07
N PHE A 62 -1.30 3.37 0.27
CA PHE A 62 -0.31 2.37 0.67
C PHE A 62 1.11 2.93 0.59
N ASP A 63 1.95 2.58 1.56
CA ASP A 63 3.38 2.96 1.54
C ASP A 63 4.25 1.93 0.80
N ALA A 64 3.79 0.67 0.72
CA ALA A 64 4.47 -0.41 0.02
C ALA A 64 3.50 -1.55 -0.31
N PHE A 65 3.90 -2.44 -1.21
CA PHE A 65 3.29 -3.74 -1.41
C PHE A 65 4.37 -4.81 -1.56
N ILE A 66 4.07 -6.04 -1.14
CA ILE A 66 4.93 -7.21 -1.34
C ILE A 66 4.09 -8.38 -1.84
N THR A 67 4.65 -9.18 -2.73
CA THR A 67 4.04 -10.45 -3.16
C THR A 67 4.69 -11.58 -2.38
N VAL A 68 3.87 -12.44 -1.79
CA VAL A 68 4.33 -13.61 -1.04
C VAL A 68 3.62 -14.87 -1.56
N PRO A 69 4.25 -16.05 -1.44
CA PRO A 69 3.56 -17.31 -1.73
C PRO A 69 2.33 -17.50 -0.84
N PHE A 70 1.26 -18.08 -1.39
CA PHE A 70 0.04 -18.38 -0.64
C PHE A 70 0.31 -19.22 0.60
N GLU A 71 1.20 -20.20 0.50
CA GLU A 71 1.61 -21.05 1.62
C GLU A 71 2.21 -20.23 2.77
N TYR A 72 3.06 -19.24 2.46
CA TYR A 72 3.64 -18.37 3.47
C TYR A 72 2.57 -17.53 4.17
N TYR A 73 1.65 -16.95 3.39
CA TYR A 73 0.49 -16.22 3.91
C TYR A 73 -0.36 -17.11 4.85
N SER A 74 -0.67 -18.32 4.41
CA SER A 74 -1.54 -19.24 5.15
C SER A 74 -0.89 -19.81 6.40
N MET A 75 0.39 -20.20 6.34
CA MET A 75 1.10 -20.78 7.49
C MET A 75 1.32 -19.76 8.61
N ASN A 76 1.50 -18.48 8.27
CA ASN A 76 1.66 -17.40 9.24
C ASN A 76 0.34 -16.76 9.65
N GLU A 77 -0.80 -17.27 9.15
CA GLU A 77 -2.16 -16.74 9.39
C GLU A 77 -2.27 -15.22 9.27
N LEU A 78 -1.59 -14.63 8.27
CA LEU A 78 -1.48 -13.18 8.15
C LEU A 78 -2.86 -12.53 7.98
N LYS A 79 -3.11 -11.46 8.72
CA LYS A 79 -4.39 -10.74 8.71
C LYS A 79 -4.21 -9.25 8.49
N VAL A 80 -5.25 -8.61 7.98
CA VAL A 80 -5.33 -7.14 7.95
C VAL A 80 -5.27 -6.64 9.39
N GLY A 81 -4.34 -5.73 9.66
CA GLY A 81 -4.08 -5.22 11.00
C GLY A 81 -2.75 -5.68 11.59
N ASP A 82 -2.19 -6.79 11.11
CA ASP A 82 -0.93 -7.32 11.61
C ASP A 82 0.23 -6.41 11.27
N THR A 83 1.22 -6.38 12.17
CA THR A 83 2.47 -5.64 11.94
C THR A 83 3.54 -6.62 11.48
N VAL A 84 4.10 -6.36 10.31
CA VAL A 84 5.19 -7.14 9.72
C VAL A 84 6.48 -6.32 9.74
N GLU A 85 7.59 -7.02 9.96
CA GLU A 85 8.93 -6.46 9.84
C GLU A 85 9.53 -6.89 8.50
N VAL A 86 9.83 -5.90 7.66
CA VAL A 86 10.39 -6.09 6.33
C VAL A 86 11.85 -5.65 6.35
N ASP A 87 12.76 -6.59 6.10
CA ASP A 87 14.18 -6.32 5.93
C ASP A 87 14.55 -6.35 4.45
N VAL A 88 15.05 -5.22 3.95
CA VAL A 88 15.55 -5.10 2.57
C VAL A 88 17.03 -5.46 2.58
N ARG A 89 17.38 -6.59 1.95
CA ARG A 89 18.77 -6.94 1.67
C ARG A 89 19.08 -6.53 0.22
N LEU A 90 20.10 -5.73 0.02
CA LEU A 90 20.62 -5.45 -1.31
C LEU A 90 21.21 -6.75 -1.86
N ALA A 91 20.73 -7.21 -3.01
CA ALA A 91 21.34 -8.34 -3.69
C ALA A 91 22.78 -7.97 -4.06
N GLU A 92 23.76 -8.70 -3.52
CA GLU A 92 25.15 -8.59 -3.97
C GLU A 92 25.22 -8.99 -5.45
N ARG A 93 25.87 -8.15 -6.25
CA ARG A 93 26.07 -8.34 -7.69
C ARG A 93 27.22 -9.29 -7.97
#